data_AF-A0A8H5UN22-F1
#
_entry.id   AF-A0A8H5UN22-F1
#
_cell.length_a   1.000
_cell.length_b   1.000
_cell.length_c   1.000
_cell.angle_alpha   90.00
_cell.angle_beta   90.00
_cell.angle_gamma   90.00
#
_symmetry.space_group_name_H-M   'P 1'
#
loop_
_entity.id
_entity.type
_entity.pdbx_description
1 polymer ?
#
loop_
_entity_poly.entity_id
_entity_poly.type
_entity_poly.pdbx_seq_one_letter_code
_entity_poly.pdbx_strand_id
1 'polypeptide(L)'
;MNAQVSFLVSVTPPRRRIDPLVYQQPLEVTFQRTTSILTFYLQDGTYTLIHIPLSLYSTLLQPILRVLLPQSQGTGGLRDSPEYELQGLTPDGQHGFLNISITPLECSVVCHTSWAQNVFEPVLKAMPRDTAKTVSVSKESYMVLSVISAGLDAGGRVMELTSPLALAGIPIFFITTYYSDFILVPTKERENVVKSLIAKGFELSDNESNFITSAANHKQGAGLSATSPPHEGLPLNVAELQTRIFGTLKKRHVAPQIEETLELVQCSGREASQLANFTHQRPSISRHATGNGRRPSWADNVDTKLYTCIISALVSQPRFMSVTLAQDDPPSLLLDKNLLYIFGDSLVGDTDASLIPIFLDLKTLPLEATGIVCGVAGILVQDTQIAASSELSYLSTAQAGAVILSEEQSVRAMGILKPLLSEEL
;
A
#
# COMPACT_ATOMS: atom_id res chain seq x y z
N MET A 1 47.50 58.97 26.40
CA MET A 1 48.54 57.93 26.36
C MET A 1 48.37 57.14 25.06
N ASN A 2 49.35 57.34 24.19
CA ASN A 2 49.89 56.51 23.11
C ASN A 2 49.00 55.82 22.08
N ALA A 3 49.23 56.28 20.84
CA ALA A 3 48.97 55.70 19.54
C ALA A 3 50.12 54.77 19.07
N GLN A 4 49.97 54.28 17.82
CA GLN A 4 50.89 53.53 16.93
C GLN A 4 50.83 51.99 17.07
N VAL A 5 50.83 51.17 16.00
CA VAL A 5 51.59 51.22 14.72
C VAL A 5 50.87 50.48 13.56
N SER A 6 50.88 51.11 12.36
CA SER A 6 51.11 50.70 10.93
C SER A 6 50.92 49.23 10.45
N PHE A 7 50.51 48.93 9.20
CA PHE A 7 51.15 49.32 7.92
C PHE A 7 50.23 49.31 6.68
N LEU A 8 50.61 50.20 5.74
CA LEU A 8 50.12 50.41 4.37
C LEU A 8 50.93 49.55 3.39
N VAL A 9 50.29 49.00 2.34
CA VAL A 9 50.88 48.93 0.98
C VAL A 9 49.78 49.16 -0.05
N SER A 10 50.00 50.18 -0.88
CA SER A 10 49.15 50.62 -1.99
C SER A 10 49.73 50.12 -3.31
N VAL A 11 48.89 49.59 -4.21
CA VAL A 11 49.17 49.58 -5.66
C VAL A 11 47.85 49.78 -6.43
N THR A 12 47.75 50.89 -7.17
CA THR A 12 46.88 51.14 -8.34
C THR A 12 47.81 51.37 -9.55
N PRO A 13 47.43 51.25 -10.85
CA PRO A 13 46.12 51.51 -11.51
C PRO A 13 45.88 50.52 -12.72
N PRO A 14 45.11 50.77 -13.82
CA PRO A 14 44.24 51.90 -14.19
C PRO A 14 42.83 51.55 -14.73
N ARG A 15 42.01 52.61 -14.81
CA ARG A 15 40.70 52.68 -15.46
C ARG A 15 40.80 52.54 -16.98
N ARG A 16 39.89 51.77 -17.59
CA ARG A 16 39.39 52.00 -18.96
C ARG A 16 37.86 51.88 -18.97
N ARG A 17 37.22 52.83 -19.66
CA ARG A 17 35.77 52.94 -19.87
C ARG A 17 35.41 52.35 -21.25
N ILE A 18 34.33 51.56 -21.24
CA ILE A 18 33.22 51.44 -22.22
C ILE A 18 33.50 50.79 -23.59
N ASP A 19 32.79 49.69 -23.89
CA ASP A 19 31.76 49.68 -24.95
C ASP A 19 30.66 48.61 -24.68
N PRO A 20 29.37 48.93 -24.88
CA PRO A 20 28.24 48.02 -24.73
C PRO A 20 27.90 47.36 -26.08
N LEU A 21 27.64 46.05 -26.09
CA LEU A 21 26.85 45.28 -27.07
C LEU A 21 27.39 43.84 -27.16
N VAL A 22 26.89 42.94 -26.31
CA VAL A 22 26.83 41.50 -26.64
C VAL A 22 25.53 40.93 -26.06
N TYR A 23 24.58 40.71 -26.96
CA TYR A 23 23.50 39.72 -26.96
C TYR A 23 23.03 39.14 -25.62
N GLN A 24 21.81 39.53 -25.22
CA GLN A 24 20.92 38.68 -24.43
C GLN A 24 20.50 37.48 -25.29
N GLN A 25 20.93 36.27 -24.92
CA GLN A 25 20.21 35.05 -25.26
C GLN A 25 19.33 34.66 -24.07
N PRO A 26 18.02 34.42 -24.25
CA PRO A 26 17.22 33.82 -23.21
C PRO A 26 17.65 32.35 -23.07
N LEU A 27 18.01 31.96 -21.85
CA LEU A 27 18.10 30.55 -21.47
C LEU A 27 16.68 29.96 -21.57
N GLU A 28 16.38 29.32 -22.69
CA GLU A 28 15.30 28.32 -22.74
C GLU A 28 15.70 27.20 -21.78
N VAL A 29 15.10 27.21 -20.59
CA VAL A 29 15.08 26.04 -19.71
C VAL A 29 14.15 25.03 -20.37
N THR A 30 14.72 24.20 -21.24
CA THR A 30 14.05 23.02 -21.75
C THR A 30 13.78 22.11 -20.56
N PHE A 31 12.52 22.07 -20.10
CA PHE A 31 12.05 21.08 -19.14
C PHE A 31 12.17 19.71 -19.81
N GLN A 32 13.30 19.04 -19.64
CA GLN A 32 13.40 17.62 -19.92
C GLN A 32 12.47 16.94 -18.91
N ARG A 33 11.25 16.63 -19.36
CA ARG A 33 10.37 15.71 -18.67
C ARG A 33 11.08 14.35 -18.73
N THR A 34 11.90 14.06 -17.74
CA THR A 34 12.40 12.70 -17.51
C THR A 34 11.15 11.85 -17.35
N THR A 35 10.80 11.09 -18.38
CA THR A 35 9.82 10.01 -18.25
C THR A 35 10.46 8.98 -17.32
N SER A 36 10.20 9.13 -16.02
CA SER A 36 10.50 8.10 -15.03
C SER A 36 9.72 6.86 -15.46
N ILE A 37 10.43 5.81 -15.86
CA ILE A 37 9.80 4.53 -16.16
C ILE A 37 9.32 3.95 -14.83
N LEU A 38 8.02 3.73 -14.70
CA LEU A 38 7.45 3.13 -13.50
C LEU A 38 7.77 1.65 -13.48
N THR A 39 8.31 1.20 -12.34
CA THR A 39 8.70 -0.19 -12.13
C THR A 39 7.76 -0.85 -11.15
N PHE A 40 7.31 -2.07 -11.45
CA PHE A 40 6.52 -2.89 -10.55
C PHE A 40 7.21 -4.24 -10.29
N TYR A 41 6.95 -4.79 -9.11
CA TYR A 41 7.46 -6.08 -8.67
C TYR A 41 6.31 -6.97 -8.23
N LEU A 42 6.45 -8.27 -8.49
CA LEU A 42 5.52 -9.29 -8.05
C LEU A 42 6.07 -9.92 -6.78
N GLN A 43 5.31 -9.85 -5.69
CA GLN A 43 5.71 -10.51 -4.47
C GLN A 43 5.48 -12.02 -4.58
N ASP A 44 6.41 -12.77 -4.01
CA ASP A 44 6.32 -14.23 -3.96
C ASP A 44 5.16 -14.69 -3.08
N GLY A 45 4.59 -15.83 -3.47
CA GLY A 45 3.51 -16.50 -2.75
C GLY A 45 2.12 -16.14 -3.26
N THR A 46 1.12 -16.68 -2.57
CA THR A 46 -0.30 -16.41 -2.85
C THR A 46 -0.97 -15.93 -1.58
N TYR A 47 -1.90 -15.00 -1.72
CA TYR A 47 -2.54 -14.30 -0.62
C TYR A 47 -4.04 -14.52 -0.65
N THR A 48 -4.65 -14.54 0.53
CA THR A 48 -6.09 -14.71 0.71
C THR A 48 -6.64 -13.49 1.44
N LEU A 49 -7.75 -12.96 0.91
CA LEU A 49 -8.51 -11.88 1.51
C LEU A 49 -9.62 -12.45 2.41
N ILE A 50 -9.71 -11.94 3.63
CA ILE A 50 -10.66 -12.38 4.65
C ILE A 50 -11.45 -11.17 5.15
N HIS A 51 -12.78 -11.21 5.03
CA HIS A 51 -13.70 -10.29 5.68
C HIS A 51 -14.16 -10.87 7.02
N ILE A 52 -14.03 -10.06 8.08
CA ILE A 52 -14.54 -10.30 9.43
C ILE A 52 -15.51 -9.17 9.81
N PRO A 53 -16.80 -9.48 10.06
CA PRO A 53 -17.74 -8.51 10.61
C PRO A 53 -17.27 -7.99 11.97
N LEU A 54 -17.51 -6.71 12.27
CA LEU A 54 -17.04 -6.08 13.52
C LEU A 54 -17.53 -6.80 14.78
N SER A 55 -18.74 -7.37 14.76
CA SER A 55 -19.28 -8.16 15.87
C SER A 55 -18.48 -9.43 16.19
N LEU A 56 -17.64 -9.90 15.26
CA LEU A 56 -16.78 -11.07 15.42
C LEU A 56 -15.31 -10.70 15.58
N TYR A 57 -14.96 -9.41 15.56
CA TYR A 57 -13.58 -8.95 15.70
C TYR A 57 -12.92 -9.52 16.95
N SER A 58 -13.56 -9.39 18.12
CA SER A 58 -13.01 -9.89 19.39
C SER A 58 -12.85 -11.41 19.39
N THR A 59 -13.77 -12.15 18.77
CA THR A 59 -13.72 -13.62 18.64
C THR A 59 -12.55 -14.06 17.78
N LEU A 60 -12.23 -13.28 16.74
CA LEU A 60 -11.15 -13.57 15.78
C LEU A 60 -9.87 -12.77 16.05
N LEU A 61 -9.78 -12.04 17.17
CA LEU A 61 -8.57 -11.31 17.53
C LEU A 61 -7.38 -12.27 17.74
N GLN A 62 -7.63 -13.44 18.30
CA GLN A 62 -6.58 -14.44 18.51
C GLN A 62 -5.94 -14.90 17.19
N PRO A 63 -6.67 -15.37 16.16
CA PRO A 63 -6.05 -15.72 14.88
C PRO A 63 -5.41 -14.51 14.19
N ILE A 64 -5.96 -13.29 14.31
CA ILE A 64 -5.32 -12.06 13.82
C ILE A 64 -3.93 -11.87 14.46
N LEU A 65 -3.84 -11.98 15.79
CA LEU A 65 -2.58 -11.86 16.51
C LEU A 65 -1.59 -12.99 16.19
N ARG A 66 -2.07 -14.20 15.89
CA ARG A 66 -1.20 -15.31 15.45
C ARG A 66 -0.58 -15.05 14.08
N VAL A 67 -1.33 -14.44 13.16
CA VAL A 67 -0.79 -14.04 11.86
C VAL A 67 0.19 -12.88 12.02
N LEU A 68 -0.09 -11.91 12.90
CA LEU A 68 0.84 -10.80 13.20
C LEU A 68 2.14 -11.27 13.86
N LEU A 69 2.07 -12.31 14.72
CA LEU A 69 3.16 -12.80 15.56
C LEU A 69 3.48 -14.27 15.24
N PRO A 70 4.25 -14.53 14.17
CA PRO A 70 4.52 -15.89 13.70
C PRO A 70 5.27 -16.79 14.71
N GLN A 71 5.78 -16.23 15.81
CA GLN A 71 6.53 -16.96 16.85
C GLN A 71 5.75 -18.04 17.60
N SER A 72 4.41 -18.02 17.57
CA SER A 72 3.61 -19.07 18.20
C SER A 72 3.92 -20.48 17.66
N GLN A 73 4.51 -20.57 16.46
CA GLN A 73 4.85 -21.82 15.78
C GLN A 73 6.01 -22.61 16.43
N GLY A 74 6.86 -21.96 17.25
CA GLY A 74 8.03 -22.58 17.87
C GLY A 74 7.83 -23.12 19.28
N THR A 75 6.68 -22.85 19.91
CA THR A 75 6.44 -23.19 21.32
C THR A 75 5.68 -24.51 21.47
N GLY A 76 6.38 -25.63 21.26
CA GLY A 76 6.02 -26.91 21.85
C GLY A 76 5.60 -28.03 20.90
N GLY A 77 6.52 -28.97 20.65
CA GLY A 77 6.27 -30.40 20.84
C GLY A 77 5.27 -31.18 19.96
N LEU A 78 4.48 -30.54 19.10
CA LEU A 78 3.56 -31.24 18.20
C LEU A 78 4.14 -31.30 16.78
N ARG A 79 5.07 -32.23 16.58
CA ARG A 79 5.53 -32.65 15.23
C ARG A 79 4.38 -33.15 14.33
N ASP A 80 3.16 -33.29 14.86
CA ASP A 80 1.97 -33.78 14.18
C ASP A 80 0.87 -32.71 13.97
N SER A 81 1.13 -31.42 14.23
CA SER A 81 0.16 -30.36 13.88
C SER A 81 0.30 -29.94 12.40
N PRO A 82 -0.81 -29.69 11.67
CA PRO A 82 -0.78 -29.29 10.25
C PRO A 82 -0.10 -27.93 9.98
N GLU A 83 0.30 -27.20 11.02
CA GLU A 83 0.97 -25.90 10.96
C GLU A 83 2.50 -26.00 10.76
N TYR A 84 3.04 -27.19 10.45
CA TYR A 84 4.47 -27.35 10.22
C TYR A 84 4.92 -26.60 8.96
N GLU A 85 5.71 -25.54 9.17
CA GLU A 85 6.27 -24.62 8.16
C GLU A 85 5.22 -23.82 7.36
N LEU A 86 4.51 -22.92 8.06
CA LEU A 86 3.68 -21.90 7.40
C LEU A 86 4.52 -21.08 6.42
N GLN A 87 4.17 -21.17 5.14
CA GLN A 87 4.73 -20.35 4.06
C GLN A 87 4.35 -18.87 4.21
N GLY A 88 5.01 -17.99 3.45
CA GLY A 88 4.72 -16.55 3.43
C GLY A 88 5.55 -15.73 4.42
N LEU A 89 6.49 -16.37 5.12
CA LEU A 89 7.58 -15.68 5.80
C LEU A 89 8.86 -15.78 4.98
N THR A 90 9.66 -14.72 4.98
CA THR A 90 11.01 -14.69 4.42
C THR A 90 11.97 -15.51 5.28
N PRO A 91 13.18 -15.85 4.80
CA PRO A 91 14.19 -16.53 5.61
C PRO A 91 14.54 -15.80 6.92
N ASP A 92 14.39 -14.47 6.93
CA ASP A 92 14.62 -13.61 8.11
C ASP A 92 13.41 -13.52 9.05
N GLY A 93 12.31 -14.21 8.70
CA GLY A 93 11.07 -14.29 9.47
C GLY A 93 10.10 -13.13 9.24
N GLN A 94 10.33 -12.28 8.24
CA GLN A 94 9.42 -11.18 7.91
C GLN A 94 8.26 -11.67 7.05
N HIS A 95 7.13 -10.96 7.04
CA HIS A 95 6.03 -11.30 6.13
C HIS A 95 6.39 -10.89 4.70
N GLY A 96 6.10 -11.76 3.71
CA GLY A 96 6.09 -11.36 2.30
C GLY A 96 5.09 -10.23 2.07
N PHE A 97 3.86 -10.46 2.53
CA PHE A 97 2.82 -9.44 2.68
C PHE A 97 1.82 -9.82 3.79
N LEU A 98 1.43 -8.83 4.58
CA LEU A 98 0.32 -8.89 5.52
C LEU A 98 -0.35 -7.52 5.56
N ASN A 99 -1.65 -7.46 5.36
CA ASN A 99 -2.45 -6.29 5.69
C ASN A 99 -3.54 -6.68 6.70
N ILE A 100 -3.67 -5.92 7.78
CA ILE A 100 -4.74 -6.04 8.77
C ILE A 100 -5.39 -4.67 8.87
N SER A 101 -6.62 -4.55 8.38
CA SER A 101 -7.38 -3.31 8.36
C SER A 101 -8.65 -3.44 9.20
N ILE A 102 -8.82 -2.58 10.18
CA ILE A 102 -10.04 -2.38 10.95
C ILE A 102 -10.58 -1.01 10.57
N THR A 103 -11.84 -0.95 10.19
CA THR A 103 -12.55 0.27 9.78
C THR A 103 -13.89 0.33 10.51
N PRO A 104 -14.62 1.46 10.46
CA PRO A 104 -15.98 1.54 10.98
C PRO A 104 -16.97 0.57 10.32
N LEU A 105 -16.64 -0.01 9.16
CA LEU A 105 -17.52 -0.91 8.41
C LEU A 105 -17.21 -2.39 8.68
N GLU A 106 -15.93 -2.74 8.77
CA GLU A 106 -15.48 -4.14 8.85
C GLU A 106 -14.02 -4.27 9.31
N CYS A 107 -13.62 -5.51 9.61
CA CYS A 107 -12.22 -5.91 9.66
C CYS A 107 -11.88 -6.75 8.42
N SER A 108 -10.76 -6.45 7.78
CA SER A 108 -10.24 -7.14 6.60
C SER A 108 -8.81 -7.58 6.85
N VAL A 109 -8.50 -8.82 6.52
CA VAL A 109 -7.14 -9.38 6.61
C VAL A 109 -6.71 -9.92 5.27
N VAL A 110 -5.56 -9.48 4.78
CA VAL A 110 -4.85 -10.09 3.66
C VAL A 110 -3.62 -10.77 4.24
N CYS A 111 -3.55 -12.08 4.13
CA CYS A 111 -2.40 -12.86 4.59
C CYS A 111 -2.06 -13.94 3.56
N HIS A 112 -0.86 -14.51 3.66
CA HIS A 112 -0.48 -15.61 2.78
C HIS A 112 -1.47 -16.79 2.95
N THR A 113 -1.82 -17.46 1.85
CA THR A 113 -2.90 -18.47 1.79
C THR A 113 -2.73 -19.59 2.83
N SER A 114 -1.49 -19.98 3.14
CA SER A 114 -1.19 -20.93 4.22
C SER A 114 -1.71 -20.48 5.59
N TRP A 115 -1.67 -19.18 5.91
CA TRP A 115 -2.15 -18.65 7.19
C TRP A 115 -3.68 -18.62 7.23
N ALA A 116 -4.33 -18.26 6.12
CA ALA A 116 -5.78 -18.36 6.03
C ALA A 116 -6.27 -19.81 6.28
N GLN A 117 -5.63 -20.79 5.63
CA GLN A 117 -5.99 -22.21 5.73
C GLN A 117 -5.67 -22.83 7.08
N ASN A 118 -4.53 -22.50 7.68
CA ASN A 118 -4.04 -23.20 8.87
C ASN A 118 -4.30 -22.44 10.18
N VAL A 119 -4.59 -21.12 10.12
CA VAL A 119 -4.86 -20.31 11.32
C VAL A 119 -6.32 -19.89 11.40
N PHE A 120 -6.90 -19.37 10.32
CA PHE A 120 -8.30 -18.90 10.34
C PHE A 120 -9.31 -20.03 10.16
N GLU A 121 -9.15 -20.90 9.15
CA GLU A 121 -10.15 -21.94 8.88
C GLU A 121 -10.43 -22.89 10.06
N PRO A 122 -9.44 -23.33 10.87
CA PRO A 122 -9.73 -24.20 12.01
C PRO A 122 -10.61 -23.51 13.05
N VAL A 123 -10.38 -22.22 13.29
CA VAL A 123 -11.20 -21.41 14.20
C VAL A 123 -12.62 -21.28 13.65
N LEU A 124 -12.76 -20.96 12.35
CA LEU A 124 -14.07 -20.83 11.71
C LEU A 124 -14.86 -22.15 11.68
N LYS A 125 -14.19 -23.30 11.50
CA LYS A 125 -14.81 -24.63 11.54
C LYS A 125 -15.31 -25.01 12.94
N ALA A 126 -14.68 -24.48 13.99
CA ALA A 126 -15.09 -24.68 15.37
C ALA A 126 -16.25 -23.76 15.81
N MET A 127 -16.53 -22.70 15.06
CA MET A 127 -17.62 -21.75 15.36
C MET A 127 -19.00 -22.28 14.96
N PRO A 128 -20.10 -21.77 15.57
CA PRO A 128 -21.45 -22.03 15.10
C PRO A 128 -21.61 -21.68 13.62
N ARG A 129 -22.25 -22.56 12.83
CA ARG A 129 -22.32 -22.45 11.37
C ARG A 129 -22.88 -21.11 10.88
N ASP A 130 -23.89 -20.58 11.55
CA ASP A 130 -24.54 -19.34 11.11
C ASP A 130 -23.68 -18.11 11.39
N THR A 131 -22.86 -18.15 12.45
CA THR A 131 -21.85 -17.14 12.74
C THR A 131 -20.64 -17.27 11.80
N ALA A 132 -20.17 -18.48 11.54
CA ALA A 132 -19.04 -18.69 10.65
C ALA A 132 -19.32 -18.22 9.21
N LYS A 133 -20.57 -18.35 8.73
CA LYS A 133 -20.99 -17.89 7.39
C LYS A 133 -20.93 -16.38 7.20
N THR A 134 -20.94 -15.58 8.27
CA THR A 134 -20.83 -14.12 8.14
C THR A 134 -19.39 -13.67 7.93
N VAL A 135 -18.41 -14.52 8.21
CA VAL A 135 -17.01 -14.32 7.84
C VAL A 135 -16.81 -14.84 6.42
N SER A 136 -16.21 -14.04 5.54
CA SER A 136 -15.93 -14.45 4.17
C SER A 136 -14.44 -14.62 3.96
N VAL A 137 -13.99 -15.85 3.73
CA VAL A 137 -12.65 -16.16 3.24
C VAL A 137 -12.73 -16.31 1.73
N SER A 138 -11.96 -15.50 0.99
CA SER A 138 -11.94 -15.58 -0.47
C SER A 138 -11.56 -16.99 -0.93
N LYS A 139 -12.30 -17.51 -1.91
CA LYS A 139 -11.96 -18.76 -2.62
C LYS A 139 -10.86 -18.55 -3.67
N GLU A 140 -10.74 -17.31 -4.13
CA GLU A 140 -9.72 -16.88 -5.06
C GLU A 140 -8.45 -16.50 -4.31
N SER A 141 -7.30 -16.93 -4.83
CA SER A 141 -6.00 -16.48 -4.38
C SER A 141 -5.58 -15.23 -5.14
N TYR A 142 -4.83 -14.37 -4.47
CA TYR A 142 -4.33 -13.12 -5.00
C TYR A 142 -2.80 -13.17 -5.07
N MET A 143 -2.25 -12.54 -6.10
CA MET A 143 -0.86 -12.09 -6.15
C MET A 143 -0.82 -10.63 -5.71
N VAL A 144 0.28 -10.22 -5.07
CA VAL A 144 0.50 -8.83 -4.68
C VAL A 144 1.53 -8.22 -5.61
N LEU A 145 1.15 -7.13 -6.26
CA LEU A 145 2.07 -6.24 -6.93
C LEU A 145 2.43 -5.14 -5.97
N SER A 146 3.67 -4.70 -6.04
CA SER A 146 4.06 -3.46 -5.42
C SER A 146 4.78 -2.57 -6.42
N VAL A 147 4.66 -1.27 -6.19
CA VAL A 147 5.04 -0.25 -7.16
C VAL A 147 5.91 0.78 -6.45
N ILE A 148 7.14 0.95 -6.96
CA ILE A 148 7.99 2.07 -6.58
C ILE A 148 7.65 3.22 -7.51
N SER A 149 6.84 4.16 -7.02
CA SER A 149 6.54 5.38 -7.76
C SER A 149 7.44 6.51 -7.28
N ALA A 150 8.64 6.58 -7.84
CA ALA A 150 9.50 7.74 -7.66
C ALA A 150 9.03 8.88 -8.59
N GLY A 151 8.45 9.94 -8.02
CA GLY A 151 8.27 11.23 -8.69
C GLY A 151 6.90 11.52 -9.33
N LEU A 152 5.84 10.78 -8.97
CA LEU A 152 4.45 11.15 -9.31
C LEU A 152 3.75 11.86 -8.15
N ASP A 153 2.77 12.69 -8.47
CA ASP A 153 1.78 13.18 -7.51
C ASP A 153 0.86 12.03 -7.06
N ALA A 154 0.36 12.07 -5.82
CA ALA A 154 -0.30 10.92 -5.21
C ALA A 154 -1.58 10.49 -5.96
N GLY A 155 -2.37 11.46 -6.44
CA GLY A 155 -3.57 11.18 -7.24
C GLY A 155 -3.25 10.64 -8.64
N GLY A 156 -2.25 11.21 -9.32
CA GLY A 156 -1.81 10.76 -10.64
C GLY A 156 -1.25 9.34 -10.58
N ARG A 157 -0.51 9.00 -9.53
CA ARG A 157 -0.01 7.66 -9.25
C ARG A 157 -1.11 6.60 -9.17
N VAL A 158 -2.15 6.83 -8.36
CA VAL A 158 -3.28 5.89 -8.26
C VAL A 158 -3.94 5.70 -9.63
N MET A 159 -4.10 6.76 -10.40
CA MET A 159 -4.72 6.70 -11.71
C MET A 159 -3.88 5.98 -12.77
N GLU A 160 -2.59 6.29 -12.83
CA GLU A 160 -1.67 5.70 -13.80
C GLU A 160 -1.54 4.19 -13.59
N LEU A 161 -1.56 3.74 -12.34
CA LEU A 161 -1.50 2.33 -11.98
C LEU A 161 -2.80 1.57 -12.22
N THR A 162 -3.94 2.18 -11.89
CA THR A 162 -5.22 1.46 -11.89
C THR A 162 -5.96 1.52 -13.22
N SER A 163 -5.72 2.56 -14.04
CA SER A 163 -6.31 2.72 -15.38
C SER A 163 -6.07 1.53 -16.32
N PRO A 164 -4.83 1.05 -16.56
CA PRO A 164 -4.59 -0.09 -17.45
C PRO A 164 -5.35 -1.34 -17.02
N LEU A 165 -5.37 -1.61 -15.70
CA LEU A 165 -6.02 -2.81 -15.14
C LEU A 165 -7.55 -2.69 -15.24
N ALA A 166 -8.10 -1.51 -14.98
CA ALA A 166 -9.52 -1.25 -15.10
C ALA A 166 -10.03 -1.37 -16.55
N LEU A 167 -9.27 -0.84 -17.53
CA LEU A 167 -9.60 -0.95 -18.95
C LEU A 167 -9.50 -2.39 -19.48
N ALA A 168 -8.62 -3.19 -18.88
CA ALA A 168 -8.52 -4.62 -19.16
C ALA A 168 -9.61 -5.45 -18.43
N GLY A 169 -10.44 -4.83 -17.58
CA GLY A 169 -11.47 -5.53 -16.83
C GLY A 169 -10.91 -6.44 -15.73
N ILE A 170 -9.77 -6.06 -15.15
CA ILE A 170 -9.12 -6.82 -14.08
C ILE A 170 -9.56 -6.25 -12.71
N PRO A 171 -10.17 -7.06 -11.82
CA PRO A 171 -10.51 -6.62 -10.48
C PRO A 171 -9.25 -6.47 -9.62
N ILE A 172 -9.20 -5.41 -8.82
CA ILE A 172 -8.05 -5.12 -7.96
C ILE A 172 -8.50 -4.68 -6.57
N PHE A 173 -7.66 -4.95 -5.57
CA PHE A 173 -7.65 -4.19 -4.32
C PHE A 173 -6.39 -3.33 -4.30
N PHE A 174 -6.55 -2.05 -3.98
CA PHE A 174 -5.46 -1.08 -3.94
C PHE A 174 -5.23 -0.61 -2.50
N ILE A 175 -3.99 -0.65 -2.04
CA ILE A 175 -3.58 -0.28 -0.69
C ILE A 175 -2.40 0.68 -0.79
N THR A 176 -2.64 1.96 -0.53
CA THR A 176 -1.56 2.94 -0.32
C THR A 176 -0.95 2.76 1.07
N THR A 177 0.38 2.70 1.12
CA THR A 177 1.15 2.66 2.38
C THR A 177 2.16 3.80 2.43
N TYR A 178 2.89 3.90 3.54
CA TYR A 178 3.86 4.98 3.77
C TYR A 178 4.98 5.00 2.71
N TYR A 179 5.37 3.84 2.19
CA TYR A 179 6.49 3.71 1.24
C TYR A 179 6.03 3.35 -0.17
N SER A 180 5.16 2.34 -0.27
CA SER A 180 4.76 1.76 -1.55
C SER A 180 3.24 1.70 -1.70
N ASP A 181 2.77 1.59 -2.94
CA ASP A 181 1.40 1.19 -3.22
C ASP A 181 1.37 -0.30 -3.58
N PHE A 182 0.43 -1.02 -2.98
CA PHE A 182 0.21 -2.44 -3.22
C PHE A 182 -1.08 -2.68 -3.98
N ILE A 183 -1.04 -3.58 -4.96
CA ILE A 183 -2.20 -3.95 -5.77
C ILE A 183 -2.38 -5.47 -5.65
N LEU A 184 -3.48 -5.90 -5.06
CA LEU A 184 -3.85 -7.31 -5.07
C LEU A 184 -4.65 -7.59 -6.33
N VAL A 185 -4.26 -8.64 -7.04
CA VAL A 185 -4.92 -9.10 -8.27
C VAL A 185 -5.15 -10.59 -8.15
N PRO A 186 -6.31 -11.13 -8.57
CA PRO A 186 -6.47 -12.56 -8.75
C PRO A 186 -5.26 -13.22 -9.44
N THR A 187 -4.75 -14.31 -8.89
CA THR A 187 -3.59 -15.03 -9.44
C THR A 187 -3.82 -15.48 -10.88
N LYS A 188 -5.08 -15.80 -11.24
CA LYS A 188 -5.48 -16.19 -12.61
C LYS A 188 -5.27 -15.07 -13.65
N GLU A 189 -5.23 -13.80 -13.23
CA GLU A 189 -5.08 -12.64 -14.10
C GLU A 189 -3.62 -12.23 -14.31
N ARG A 190 -2.64 -12.98 -13.79
CA ARG A 190 -1.20 -12.64 -13.83
C ARG A 190 -0.72 -12.21 -15.21
N GLU A 191 -1.00 -13.00 -16.24
CA GLU A 191 -0.57 -12.71 -17.62
C GLU A 191 -1.24 -11.45 -18.17
N ASN A 192 -2.53 -11.26 -17.88
CA ASN A 192 -3.29 -10.08 -18.31
C ASN A 192 -2.78 -8.80 -17.63
N VAL A 193 -2.41 -8.87 -16.36
CA VAL A 193 -1.80 -7.75 -15.62
C VAL A 193 -0.47 -7.35 -16.24
N VAL A 194 0.45 -8.31 -16.38
CA VAL A 194 1.78 -8.05 -16.95
C VAL A 194 1.66 -7.45 -18.35
N LYS A 195 0.80 -8.03 -19.19
CA LYS A 195 0.52 -7.51 -20.54
C LYS A 195 -0.05 -6.09 -20.51
N SER A 196 -0.99 -5.81 -19.61
CA SER A 196 -1.67 -4.50 -19.53
C SER A 196 -0.76 -3.39 -19.02
N LEU A 197 0.09 -3.68 -18.04
CA LEU A 197 1.06 -2.74 -17.49
C LEU A 197 2.20 -2.47 -18.50
N ILE A 198 2.80 -3.51 -19.10
CA ILE A 198 3.85 -3.34 -20.12
C ILE A 198 3.33 -2.55 -21.33
N ALA A 199 2.09 -2.77 -21.76
CA ALA A 199 1.48 -2.02 -22.85
C ALA A 199 1.32 -0.50 -22.54
N LYS A 200 1.42 -0.10 -21.27
CA LYS A 200 1.43 1.29 -20.82
C LYS A 200 2.82 1.82 -20.45
N GLY A 201 3.89 1.06 -20.72
CA GLY A 201 5.27 1.49 -20.52
C GLY A 201 5.82 1.21 -19.13
N PHE A 202 5.16 0.37 -18.34
CA PHE A 202 5.72 -0.12 -17.07
C PHE A 202 6.76 -1.21 -17.32
N GLU A 203 7.79 -1.24 -16.47
CA GLU A 203 8.80 -2.29 -16.45
C GLU A 203 8.58 -3.24 -15.28
N LEU A 204 8.65 -4.55 -15.56
CA LEU A 204 8.66 -5.59 -14.53
C LEU A 204 10.09 -5.74 -14.02
N SER A 205 10.30 -5.57 -12.71
CA SER A 205 11.58 -5.85 -12.06
C SER A 205 11.62 -7.29 -11.60
N ASP A 206 12.60 -8.06 -12.08
CA ASP A 206 12.83 -9.43 -11.65
C ASP A 206 13.65 -9.43 -10.35
N ASN A 207 13.07 -9.92 -9.26
CA ASN A 207 13.85 -10.41 -8.11
C ASN A 207 13.74 -11.94 -8.10
N GLU A 208 14.83 -12.61 -8.48
CA GLU A 208 15.06 -14.06 -8.52
C GLU A 208 14.39 -14.87 -9.67
N SER A 209 15.24 -15.23 -10.63
CA SER A 209 15.05 -16.01 -11.84
C SER A 209 14.44 -17.41 -11.68
N ASN A 210 13.44 -17.73 -12.51
CA ASN A 210 13.28 -19.05 -13.16
C ASN A 210 12.39 -18.94 -14.40
N PHE A 211 12.82 -18.17 -15.40
CA PHE A 211 12.42 -18.42 -16.79
C PHE A 211 13.67 -18.61 -17.64
N ILE A 212 14.02 -19.89 -17.86
CA ILE A 212 14.83 -20.25 -19.01
C ILE A 212 13.95 -20.01 -20.24
N THR A 213 14.12 -18.86 -20.87
CA THR A 213 13.79 -18.71 -22.30
C THR A 213 15.07 -18.42 -23.05
N SER A 214 15.73 -19.51 -23.43
CA SER A 214 16.57 -19.56 -24.61
C SER A 214 15.74 -19.12 -25.81
N ALA A 215 15.98 -17.90 -26.31
CA ALA A 215 15.55 -17.49 -27.64
C ALA A 215 16.52 -16.46 -28.21
N ALA A 216 17.70 -16.95 -28.59
CA ALA A 216 18.47 -16.30 -29.64
C ALA A 216 17.67 -16.38 -30.95
N ASN A 217 17.62 -15.26 -31.68
CA ASN A 217 17.32 -15.14 -33.10
C ASN A 217 16.13 -15.93 -33.68
N HIS A 218 15.04 -15.23 -34.03
CA HIS A 218 14.50 -15.35 -35.38
C HIS A 218 13.67 -14.11 -35.77
N LYS A 219 14.21 -13.33 -36.71
CA LYS A 219 13.40 -12.55 -37.65
C LYS A 219 12.75 -13.54 -38.62
N GLN A 220 11.42 -13.57 -38.69
CA GLN A 220 10.65 -13.76 -39.93
C GLN A 220 9.15 -13.66 -39.62
N GLY A 221 8.45 -12.88 -40.44
CA GLY A 221 7.01 -12.74 -40.37
C GLY A 221 6.28 -13.92 -41.04
N ALA A 222 5.08 -14.20 -40.54
CA ALA A 222 3.97 -14.78 -41.28
C ALA A 222 2.69 -14.54 -40.45
N GLY A 223 1.65 -14.01 -41.09
CA GLY A 223 0.38 -13.72 -40.46
C GLY A 223 -0.38 -14.99 -40.06
N LEU A 224 -1.03 -14.93 -38.90
CA LEU A 224 -2.13 -15.82 -38.53
C LEU A 224 -3.19 -14.99 -37.82
N SER A 225 -4.36 -14.92 -38.44
CA SER A 225 -5.59 -14.38 -37.89
C SER A 225 -5.97 -15.12 -36.61
N ALA A 226 -5.90 -14.44 -35.47
CA ALA A 226 -6.52 -14.88 -34.24
C ALA A 226 -7.91 -14.24 -34.14
N THR A 227 -8.93 -14.98 -34.59
CA THR A 227 -10.32 -14.70 -34.25
C THR A 227 -10.50 -14.93 -32.75
N SER A 228 -10.37 -13.86 -31.96
CA SER A 228 -10.91 -13.79 -30.61
C SER A 228 -12.36 -13.29 -30.67
N PRO A 229 -13.26 -13.75 -29.80
CA PRO A 229 -14.64 -13.28 -29.77
C PRO A 229 -14.70 -11.79 -29.42
N PRO A 230 -15.82 -11.09 -29.72
CA PRO A 230 -15.87 -9.63 -29.69
C PRO A 230 -15.66 -9.07 -28.28
N HIS A 231 -15.01 -7.90 -28.25
CA HIS A 231 -14.80 -6.96 -27.15
C HIS A 231 -16.10 -6.43 -26.48
N GLU A 232 -17.19 -7.20 -26.44
CA GLU A 232 -18.48 -6.75 -25.90
C GLU A 232 -18.45 -6.68 -24.37
N GLY A 233 -18.29 -5.47 -23.83
CA GLY A 233 -18.50 -5.18 -22.42
C GLY A 233 -17.35 -4.46 -21.71
N LEU A 234 -16.17 -4.35 -22.31
CA LEU A 234 -15.08 -3.54 -21.75
C LEU A 234 -15.27 -2.05 -22.10
N PRO A 235 -14.86 -1.12 -21.23
CA PRO A 235 -14.89 0.30 -21.55
C PRO A 235 -13.78 0.67 -22.54
N LEU A 236 -14.10 1.53 -23.50
CA LEU A 236 -13.16 1.96 -24.54
C LEU A 236 -12.16 3.01 -24.02
N ASN A 237 -12.54 3.75 -22.97
CA ASN A 237 -11.72 4.78 -22.35
C ASN A 237 -12.13 5.04 -20.90
N VAL A 238 -11.34 5.85 -20.19
CA VAL A 238 -11.54 6.18 -18.76
C VAL A 238 -12.87 6.90 -18.50
N ALA A 239 -13.33 7.76 -19.41
CA ALA A 239 -14.59 8.49 -19.23
C ALA A 239 -15.82 7.57 -19.29
N GLU A 240 -15.81 6.62 -20.23
CA GLU A 240 -16.84 5.59 -20.32
C GLU A 240 -16.80 4.66 -19.09
N LEU A 241 -15.59 4.24 -18.67
CA LEU A 241 -15.37 3.47 -17.46
C LEU A 241 -15.97 4.17 -16.23
N GLN A 242 -15.67 5.45 -16.03
CA GLN A 242 -16.21 6.27 -14.94
C GLN A 242 -17.74 6.29 -14.95
N THR A 243 -18.34 6.58 -16.11
CA THR A 243 -19.80 6.63 -16.26
C THR A 243 -20.45 5.31 -15.85
N ARG A 244 -19.88 4.17 -16.29
CA ARG A 244 -20.39 2.83 -15.96
C ARG A 244 -20.24 2.50 -14.47
N ILE A 245 -19.10 2.86 -13.85
CA ILE A 245 -18.84 2.62 -12.43
C ILE A 245 -19.81 3.42 -11.57
N PHE A 246 -19.94 4.73 -11.79
CA PHE A 246 -20.84 5.56 -10.99
C PHE A 246 -22.30 5.16 -11.19
N GLY A 247 -22.71 4.75 -12.39
CA GLY A 247 -24.02 4.13 -12.62
C GLY A 247 -24.22 2.84 -11.81
N THR A 248 -23.19 1.99 -11.71
CA THR A 248 -23.23 0.77 -10.91
C THR A 248 -23.27 1.05 -9.40
N LEU A 249 -22.41 1.95 -8.92
CA LEU A 249 -22.37 2.37 -7.51
C LEU A 249 -23.70 2.98 -7.07
N LYS A 250 -24.28 3.87 -7.90
CA LYS A 250 -25.60 4.47 -7.65
C LYS A 250 -26.70 3.41 -7.62
N LYS A 251 -26.74 2.49 -8.60
CA LYS A 251 -27.71 1.37 -8.63
C LYS A 251 -27.60 0.44 -7.42
N ARG A 252 -26.42 0.35 -6.82
CA ARG A 252 -26.14 -0.46 -5.62
C ARG A 252 -26.30 0.32 -4.31
N HIS A 253 -26.78 1.57 -4.40
CA HIS A 253 -26.97 2.50 -3.28
C HIS A 253 -25.69 2.73 -2.46
N VAL A 254 -24.54 2.76 -3.14
CA VAL A 254 -23.27 3.15 -2.51
C VAL A 254 -23.28 4.67 -2.32
N ALA A 255 -23.20 5.11 -1.07
CA ALA A 255 -23.11 6.53 -0.72
C ALA A 255 -21.74 6.81 -0.07
N PRO A 256 -21.06 7.91 -0.44
CA PRO A 256 -19.83 8.32 0.22
C PRO A 256 -20.14 8.83 1.62
N GLN A 257 -19.40 8.35 2.62
CA GLN A 257 -19.61 8.66 4.03
C GLN A 257 -18.31 9.08 4.70
N ILE A 258 -18.38 10.13 5.52
CA ILE A 258 -17.30 10.50 6.45
C ILE A 258 -17.79 10.19 7.84
N GLU A 259 -16.95 9.52 8.63
CA GLU A 259 -17.21 9.29 10.04
C GLU A 259 -16.80 10.54 10.83
N GLU A 260 -17.77 11.22 11.44
CA GLU A 260 -17.51 12.40 12.27
C GLU A 260 -16.51 12.02 13.37
N THR A 261 -15.54 12.91 13.65
CA THR A 261 -14.43 12.75 14.62
C THR A 261 -13.32 11.75 14.25
N LEU A 262 -13.41 11.06 13.12
CA LEU A 262 -12.33 10.17 12.68
C LEU A 262 -11.28 10.93 11.89
N GLU A 263 -10.15 11.21 12.54
CA GLU A 263 -8.95 11.77 11.92
C GLU A 263 -7.87 10.70 11.88
N LEU A 264 -7.21 10.57 10.73
CA LEU A 264 -6.17 9.58 10.50
C LEU A 264 -4.80 10.24 10.36
N VAL A 265 -3.79 9.45 10.70
CA VAL A 265 -2.38 9.76 10.44
C VAL A 265 -1.71 8.55 9.80
N GLN A 266 -0.79 8.82 8.89
CA GLN A 266 -0.03 7.79 8.20
C GLN A 266 1.42 7.81 8.69
N CYS A 267 1.83 6.70 9.29
CA CYS A 267 3.11 6.57 9.95
C CYS A 267 3.82 5.29 9.51
N SER A 268 5.12 5.27 9.75
CA SER A 268 5.99 4.11 9.58
C SER A 268 6.56 3.67 10.94
N GLY A 269 6.81 2.37 11.07
CA GLY A 269 7.64 1.81 12.12
C GLY A 269 9.12 2.11 11.90
N ARG A 270 9.91 2.14 12.97
CA ARG A 270 11.37 2.25 12.83
C ARG A 270 11.95 0.99 12.21
N GLU A 271 12.87 1.17 11.27
CA GLU A 271 13.63 0.07 10.68
C GLU A 271 14.58 -0.53 11.73
N ALA A 272 14.65 -1.86 11.80
CA ALA A 272 15.48 -2.58 12.79
C ALA A 272 16.97 -2.20 12.70
N SER A 273 17.45 -1.83 11.50
CA SER A 273 18.81 -1.33 11.23
C SER A 273 19.13 -0.02 11.99
N GLN A 274 18.14 0.84 12.22
CA GLN A 274 18.31 2.06 13.02
C GLN A 274 18.41 1.76 14.52
N LEU A 275 17.80 0.66 14.97
CA LEU A 275 17.87 0.22 16.36
C LEU A 275 19.28 -0.29 16.73
N ALA A 276 19.96 -0.96 15.80
CA ALA A 276 21.35 -1.37 15.96
C ALA A 276 22.28 -0.18 16.25
N ASN A 277 22.02 0.97 15.63
CA ASN A 277 22.80 2.19 15.82
C ASN A 277 22.61 2.84 17.20
N PHE A 278 21.43 2.73 17.81
CA PHE A 278 21.20 3.23 19.18
C PHE A 278 21.73 2.28 20.26
N THR A 279 21.80 0.98 19.98
CA THR A 279 22.38 -0.01 20.91
C THR A 279 23.90 0.03 21.01
N HIS A 280 24.60 0.82 20.17
CA HIS A 280 26.06 0.96 20.23
C HIS A 280 26.62 1.89 21.32
N GLN A 281 25.79 2.46 22.21
CA GLN A 281 26.29 3.30 23.32
C GLN A 281 26.34 2.63 24.70
N ARG A 282 26.10 1.33 24.80
CA ARG A 282 26.56 0.55 25.97
C ARG A 282 27.18 -0.76 25.52
N PRO A 283 28.52 -0.89 25.49
CA PRO A 283 29.12 -2.20 25.44
C PRO A 283 28.78 -2.89 26.77
N SER A 284 27.74 -3.72 26.77
CA SER A 284 27.57 -4.71 27.82
C SER A 284 28.74 -5.69 27.68
N ILE A 285 29.80 -5.40 28.42
CA ILE A 285 30.84 -6.35 28.77
C ILE A 285 30.14 -7.59 29.33
N SER A 286 30.48 -8.76 28.78
CA SER A 286 30.05 -10.10 29.20
C SER A 286 28.76 -10.63 28.55
N ARG A 287 28.95 -11.39 27.48
CA ARG A 287 29.04 -12.85 27.64
C ARG A 287 29.87 -13.44 26.50
N HIS A 288 30.92 -14.15 26.88
CA HIS A 288 31.64 -15.06 26.00
C HIS A 288 30.65 -15.88 25.18
N ALA A 289 30.92 -15.97 23.88
CA ALA A 289 30.41 -16.99 22.99
C ALA A 289 30.73 -18.37 23.60
N THR A 290 29.84 -18.84 24.44
CA THR A 290 29.78 -20.23 24.88
C THR A 290 28.84 -20.90 23.88
N GLY A 291 29.40 -21.82 23.11
CA GLY A 291 28.73 -22.50 22.02
C GLY A 291 27.45 -23.20 22.47
N ASN A 292 26.33 -22.54 22.27
CA ASN A 292 25.02 -23.17 22.21
C ASN A 292 24.34 -22.59 20.98
N GLY A 293 24.24 -23.39 19.91
CA GLY A 293 23.69 -23.01 18.61
C GLY A 293 22.20 -22.68 18.64
N ARG A 294 21.80 -21.68 19.44
CA ARG A 294 20.46 -21.12 19.42
C ARG A 294 20.29 -20.39 18.09
N ARG A 295 19.37 -20.89 17.26
CA ARG A 295 18.89 -20.15 16.09
C ARG A 295 18.29 -18.83 16.59
N PRO A 296 18.59 -17.69 15.93
CA PRO A 296 17.96 -16.41 16.27
C PRO A 296 16.43 -16.55 16.16
N SER A 297 15.72 -15.93 17.10
CA SER A 297 14.26 -15.89 17.11
C SER A 297 13.75 -14.70 16.30
N TRP A 298 12.54 -14.77 15.75
CA TRP A 298 11.92 -13.65 15.03
C TRP A 298 11.95 -12.31 15.80
N ALA A 299 11.77 -12.35 17.13
CA ALA A 299 11.78 -11.19 18.01
C ALA A 299 13.14 -10.49 18.05
N ASP A 300 14.21 -11.19 17.68
CA ASP A 300 15.55 -10.60 17.58
C ASP A 300 15.70 -9.74 16.30
N ASN A 301 14.81 -9.91 15.31
CA ASN A 301 14.86 -9.24 14.00
C ASN A 301 13.81 -8.14 13.81
N VAL A 302 12.96 -7.88 14.81
CA VAL A 302 11.86 -6.91 14.71
C VAL A 302 11.88 -5.89 15.85
N ASP A 303 11.26 -4.74 15.65
CA ASP A 303 11.01 -3.77 16.73
C ASP A 303 9.89 -4.29 17.65
N THR A 304 10.29 -5.03 18.70
CA THR A 304 9.36 -5.57 19.70
C THR A 304 8.51 -4.51 20.37
N LYS A 305 8.99 -3.26 20.49
CA LYS A 305 8.21 -2.15 21.06
C LYS A 305 7.07 -1.79 20.12
N LEU A 306 7.37 -1.60 18.83
CA LEU A 306 6.35 -1.34 17.81
C LEU A 306 5.28 -2.44 17.79
N TYR A 307 5.67 -3.72 17.76
CA TYR A 307 4.71 -4.82 17.75
C TYR A 307 3.87 -4.87 19.04
N THR A 308 4.47 -4.57 20.20
CA THR A 308 3.71 -4.44 21.46
C THR A 308 2.65 -3.34 21.37
N CYS A 309 2.99 -2.20 20.76
CA CYS A 309 2.05 -1.11 20.52
C CYS A 309 0.94 -1.51 19.55
N ILE A 310 1.26 -2.22 18.46
CA ILE A 310 0.26 -2.76 17.51
C ILE A 310 -0.71 -3.69 18.23
N ILE A 311 -0.20 -4.64 19.02
CA ILE A 311 -1.03 -5.56 19.80
C ILE A 311 -1.94 -4.78 20.76
N SER A 312 -1.39 -3.81 21.49
CA SER A 312 -2.14 -2.97 22.42
C SER A 312 -3.28 -2.22 21.72
N ALA A 313 -3.01 -1.64 20.55
CA ALA A 313 -4.00 -0.96 19.75
C ALA A 313 -5.10 -1.92 19.24
N LEU A 314 -4.73 -3.09 18.71
CA LEU A 314 -5.70 -4.11 18.26
C LEU A 314 -6.60 -4.61 19.40
N VAL A 315 -6.02 -4.90 20.57
CA VAL A 315 -6.78 -5.32 21.77
C VAL A 315 -7.76 -4.23 22.22
N SER A 316 -7.44 -2.96 21.97
CA SER A 316 -8.29 -1.81 22.30
C SER A 316 -9.48 -1.61 21.35
N GLN A 317 -9.66 -2.47 20.34
CA GLN A 317 -10.75 -2.41 19.34
C GLN A 317 -10.80 -1.05 18.64
N PRO A 318 -9.80 -0.73 17.80
CA PRO A 318 -9.68 0.60 17.21
C PRO A 318 -10.85 0.86 16.24
N ARG A 319 -11.33 2.11 16.20
CA ARG A 319 -12.34 2.53 15.19
C ARG A 319 -11.75 2.47 13.78
N PHE A 320 -10.48 2.84 13.64
CA PHE A 320 -9.73 2.71 12.41
C PHE A 320 -8.27 2.37 12.71
N MET A 321 -7.77 1.33 12.07
CA MET A 321 -6.35 0.98 12.06
C MET A 321 -6.05 0.04 10.89
N SER A 322 -5.12 0.40 10.02
CA SER A 322 -4.57 -0.46 8.97
C SER A 322 -3.08 -0.63 9.20
N VAL A 323 -2.63 -1.87 9.32
CA VAL A 323 -1.22 -2.26 9.45
C VAL A 323 -0.83 -3.04 8.21
N THR A 324 0.23 -2.62 7.53
CA THR A 324 0.82 -3.36 6.41
C THR A 324 2.28 -3.73 6.73
N LEU A 325 2.59 -5.02 6.61
CA LEU A 325 3.96 -5.56 6.66
C LEU A 325 4.28 -6.14 5.29
N ALA A 326 5.42 -5.77 4.73
CA ALA A 326 5.90 -6.30 3.46
C ALA A 326 7.41 -6.51 3.53
N GLN A 327 7.94 -7.44 2.72
CA GLN A 327 9.35 -7.86 2.79
C GLN A 327 10.35 -6.72 2.58
N ASP A 328 10.05 -5.77 1.69
CA ASP A 328 10.98 -4.69 1.31
C ASP A 328 10.66 -3.33 1.95
N ASP A 329 9.58 -3.25 2.73
CA ASP A 329 9.13 -2.01 3.36
C ASP A 329 9.14 -2.13 4.89
N PRO A 330 9.58 -1.09 5.62
CA PRO A 330 9.31 -0.99 7.05
C PRO A 330 7.79 -1.03 7.32
N PRO A 331 7.36 -1.50 8.50
CA PRO A 331 5.93 -1.57 8.85
C PRO A 331 5.21 -0.24 8.60
N SER A 332 4.13 -0.24 7.83
CA SER A 332 3.33 0.95 7.57
C SER A 332 2.03 0.88 8.37
N LEU A 333 1.64 2.01 8.98
CA LEU A 333 0.42 2.13 9.76
C LEU A 333 -0.38 3.35 9.30
N LEU A 334 -1.67 3.15 9.04
CA LEU A 334 -2.66 4.21 8.90
C LEU A 334 -3.63 4.05 10.07
N LEU A 335 -3.65 5.01 10.99
CA LEU A 335 -4.31 4.84 12.28
C LEU A 335 -5.14 6.05 12.67
N ASP A 336 -6.21 5.83 13.43
CA ASP A 336 -6.94 6.89 14.13
C ASP A 336 -5.94 7.66 15.01
N LYS A 337 -5.89 8.98 14.83
CA LYS A 337 -4.96 9.89 15.52
C LYS A 337 -5.01 9.74 17.04
N ASN A 338 -6.16 9.34 17.58
CA ASN A 338 -6.30 9.06 19.01
C ASN A 338 -5.47 7.86 19.48
N LEU A 339 -4.99 6.98 18.60
CA LEU A 339 -4.14 5.85 18.96
C LEU A 339 -2.65 6.21 19.05
N LEU A 340 -2.23 7.40 18.61
CA LEU A 340 -0.82 7.81 18.59
C LEU A 340 -0.13 7.68 19.96
N TYR A 341 -0.84 7.98 21.06
CA TYR A 341 -0.27 7.89 22.41
C TYR A 341 0.18 6.48 22.78
N ILE A 342 -0.42 5.43 22.18
CA ILE A 342 -0.06 4.04 22.43
C ILE A 342 1.35 3.75 21.88
N PHE A 343 1.72 4.41 20.78
CA PHE A 343 2.97 4.13 20.07
C PHE A 343 4.15 4.98 20.55
N GLY A 344 3.90 6.16 21.13
CA GLY A 344 4.96 7.05 21.61
C GLY A 344 5.98 7.36 20.50
N ASP A 345 7.27 7.10 20.76
CA ASP A 345 8.37 7.34 19.82
C ASP A 345 8.65 6.14 18.87
N SER A 346 7.83 5.09 18.86
CA SER A 346 7.99 3.94 17.96
C SER A 346 7.56 4.23 16.52
N LEU A 347 6.85 5.33 16.28
CA LEU A 347 6.43 5.76 14.95
C LEU A 347 7.33 6.85 14.39
N VAL A 348 7.41 6.90 13.06
CA VAL A 348 8.06 7.94 12.25
C VAL A 348 7.06 8.40 11.21
N GLY A 349 7.02 9.70 10.94
CA GLY A 349 6.11 10.29 9.95
C GLY A 349 5.53 11.61 10.44
N ASP A 350 4.64 12.19 9.65
CA ASP A 350 3.88 13.37 10.04
C ASP A 350 2.70 12.96 10.94
N THR A 351 2.90 13.08 12.25
CA THR A 351 1.88 12.80 13.26
C THR A 351 0.92 13.96 13.47
N ASP A 352 1.24 15.14 12.94
CA ASP A 352 0.43 16.34 13.07
C ASP A 352 -0.59 16.47 11.94
N ALA A 353 -0.35 15.79 10.81
CA ALA A 353 -1.29 15.63 9.70
C ALA A 353 -2.71 15.24 10.18
N SER A 354 -3.71 15.67 9.42
CA SER A 354 -5.10 15.29 9.62
C SER A 354 -5.68 14.81 8.30
N LEU A 355 -5.76 13.49 8.17
CA LEU A 355 -6.29 12.81 7.00
C LEU A 355 -7.72 12.33 7.30
N ILE A 356 -8.65 12.62 6.40
CA ILE A 356 -10.06 12.29 6.54
C ILE A 356 -10.43 11.18 5.54
N PRO A 357 -10.90 10.02 6.02
CA PRO A 357 -11.35 8.94 5.15
C PRO A 357 -12.80 9.15 4.69
N ILE A 358 -13.02 9.03 3.38
CA ILE A 358 -14.32 8.93 2.75
C ILE A 358 -14.56 7.45 2.43
N PHE A 359 -15.48 6.83 3.16
CA PHE A 359 -15.85 5.42 2.99
C PHE A 359 -16.87 5.23 1.89
N LEU A 360 -16.71 4.14 1.16
CA LEU A 360 -17.64 3.58 0.20
C LEU A 360 -17.98 2.16 0.67
N ASP A 361 -19.23 1.93 1.08
CA ASP A 361 -19.72 0.59 1.44
C ASP A 361 -19.97 -0.22 0.14
N LEU A 362 -19.12 -1.22 -0.10
CA LEU A 362 -19.13 -2.04 -1.31
C LEU A 362 -19.68 -3.45 -1.06
N LYS A 363 -20.27 -3.74 0.11
CA LYS A 363 -20.77 -5.10 0.45
C LYS A 363 -21.79 -5.67 -0.53
N THR A 364 -22.50 -4.80 -1.23
CA THR A 364 -23.53 -5.19 -2.20
C THR A 364 -22.93 -5.45 -3.58
N LEU A 365 -21.65 -5.15 -3.81
CA LEU A 365 -20.95 -5.40 -5.06
C LEU A 365 -20.27 -6.78 -5.04
N PRO A 366 -20.17 -7.44 -6.21
CA PRO A 366 -19.32 -8.63 -6.34
C PRO A 366 -17.84 -8.27 -6.17
N LEU A 367 -17.02 -9.21 -5.67
CA LEU A 367 -15.56 -9.05 -5.57
C LEU A 367 -14.90 -8.85 -6.93
N GLU A 368 -15.55 -9.32 -7.99
CA GLU A 368 -15.13 -9.19 -9.39
C GLU A 368 -15.48 -7.81 -9.98
N ALA A 369 -16.06 -6.89 -9.22
CA ALA A 369 -16.31 -5.53 -9.68
C ALA A 369 -14.99 -4.82 -10.00
N THR A 370 -14.90 -4.23 -11.20
CA THR A 370 -13.66 -3.64 -11.70
C THR A 370 -13.74 -2.13 -11.82
N GLY A 371 -12.56 -1.51 -11.78
CA GLY A 371 -12.40 -0.09 -12.06
C GLY A 371 -12.85 0.87 -10.97
N ILE A 372 -13.44 0.44 -9.86
CA ILE A 372 -13.91 1.32 -8.77
C ILE A 372 -12.83 2.32 -8.35
N VAL A 373 -11.62 1.84 -8.04
CA VAL A 373 -10.48 2.69 -7.62
C VAL A 373 -10.14 3.74 -8.68
N CYS A 374 -9.96 3.31 -9.94
CA CYS A 374 -9.70 4.19 -11.09
C CYS A 374 -10.84 5.19 -11.34
N GLY A 375 -12.09 4.74 -11.21
CA GLY A 375 -13.27 5.59 -11.41
C GLY A 375 -13.33 6.71 -10.39
N VAL A 376 -13.20 6.37 -9.10
CA VAL A 376 -13.27 7.31 -7.99
C VAL A 376 -12.07 8.26 -8.00
N ALA A 377 -10.85 7.73 -8.01
CA ALA A 377 -9.63 8.55 -8.07
C ALA A 377 -9.64 9.45 -9.30
N GLY A 378 -10.06 8.91 -10.46
CA GLY A 378 -10.05 9.62 -11.73
C GLY A 378 -11.06 10.76 -11.83
N ILE A 379 -12.16 10.70 -11.08
CA ILE A 379 -13.10 11.81 -10.96
C ILE A 379 -12.54 12.87 -10.02
N LEU A 380 -11.93 12.45 -8.90
CA LEU A 380 -11.39 13.37 -7.91
C LEU A 380 -10.21 14.19 -8.46
N VAL A 381 -9.30 13.57 -9.20
CA VAL A 381 -8.15 14.27 -9.81
C VAL A 381 -8.51 15.15 -11.02
N GLN A 382 -9.80 15.21 -11.42
CA GLN A 382 -10.23 16.24 -12.38
C GLN A 382 -10.35 17.62 -11.71
N ASP A 383 -10.53 17.65 -10.40
CA ASP A 383 -10.43 18.89 -9.63
C ASP A 383 -8.95 19.28 -9.50
N THR A 384 -8.61 20.50 -9.93
CA THR A 384 -7.22 20.96 -10.01
C THR A 384 -6.55 21.08 -8.65
N GLN A 385 -7.32 21.29 -7.57
CA GLN A 385 -6.75 21.41 -6.23
C GLN A 385 -6.47 20.04 -5.62
N ILE A 386 -7.37 19.07 -5.86
CA ILE A 386 -7.13 17.68 -5.47
C ILE A 386 -5.95 17.11 -6.27
N ALA A 387 -5.91 17.36 -7.59
CA ALA A 387 -4.83 16.89 -8.45
C ALA A 387 -3.47 17.48 -8.07
N ALA A 388 -3.43 18.76 -7.71
CA ALA A 388 -2.19 19.41 -7.26
C ALA A 388 -1.77 18.98 -5.84
N SER A 389 -2.65 18.28 -5.10
CA SER A 389 -2.33 17.77 -3.77
C SER A 389 -1.57 16.45 -3.85
N SER A 390 -0.61 16.26 -2.94
CA SER A 390 0.16 15.03 -2.82
C SER A 390 -0.47 14.02 -1.85
N GLU A 391 -1.74 14.16 -1.49
CA GLU A 391 -2.31 13.47 -0.31
C GLU A 391 -3.44 12.48 -0.63
N LEU A 392 -3.75 12.23 -1.91
CA LEU A 392 -4.75 11.22 -2.27
C LEU A 392 -4.19 9.81 -2.07
N SER A 393 -4.73 9.12 -1.06
CA SER A 393 -4.46 7.71 -0.77
C SER A 393 -5.72 6.89 -0.91
N TYR A 394 -5.58 5.60 -1.21
CA TYR A 394 -6.72 4.69 -1.31
C TYR A 394 -6.46 3.40 -0.53
N LEU A 395 -7.43 2.98 0.28
CA LEU A 395 -7.42 1.71 0.99
C LEU A 395 -8.63 0.88 0.57
N SER A 396 -8.37 -0.25 -0.07
CA SER A 396 -9.39 -1.26 -0.37
C SER A 396 -9.39 -2.32 0.73
N THR A 397 -10.56 -2.58 1.30
CA THR A 397 -10.80 -3.70 2.21
C THR A 397 -11.71 -4.73 1.52
N ALA A 398 -12.08 -5.80 2.21
CA ALA A 398 -12.83 -6.90 1.61
C ALA A 398 -14.21 -6.52 1.07
N GLN A 399 -14.90 -5.57 1.71
CA GLN A 399 -16.23 -5.10 1.32
C GLN A 399 -16.36 -3.57 1.35
N ALA A 400 -15.26 -2.83 1.46
CA ALA A 400 -15.30 -1.37 1.40
C ALA A 400 -14.09 -0.78 0.68
N GLY A 401 -14.22 0.48 0.29
CA GLY A 401 -13.11 1.31 -0.15
C GLY A 401 -13.08 2.59 0.68
N ALA A 402 -11.88 3.10 0.98
CA ALA A 402 -11.69 4.38 1.62
C ALA A 402 -10.76 5.24 0.78
N VAL A 403 -11.25 6.41 0.36
CA VAL A 403 -10.41 7.48 -0.20
C VAL A 403 -9.97 8.35 0.96
N ILE A 404 -8.67 8.54 1.13
CA ILE A 404 -8.10 9.29 2.25
C ILE A 404 -7.43 10.54 1.69
N LEU A 405 -7.78 11.69 2.25
CA LEU A 405 -7.39 13.02 1.79
C LEU A 405 -7.15 13.94 2.98
N SER A 406 -6.51 15.09 2.76
CA SER A 406 -6.51 16.19 3.73
C SER A 406 -7.93 16.60 4.13
N GLU A 407 -8.07 17.21 5.31
CA GLU A 407 -9.36 17.78 5.75
C GLU A 407 -9.99 18.69 4.70
N GLU A 408 -9.24 19.66 4.15
CA GLU A 408 -9.73 20.56 3.11
C GLU A 408 -10.17 19.81 1.84
N GLN A 409 -9.34 18.88 1.38
CA GLN A 409 -9.61 18.15 0.14
C GLN A 409 -10.77 17.15 0.32
N SER A 410 -10.97 16.62 1.51
CA SER A 410 -12.10 15.73 1.81
C SER A 410 -13.45 16.42 1.65
N VAL A 411 -13.56 17.69 2.05
CA VAL A 411 -14.78 18.49 1.88
C VAL A 411 -15.09 18.69 0.39
N ARG A 412 -14.07 18.99 -0.42
CA ARG A 412 -14.19 19.12 -1.88
C ARG A 412 -14.59 17.79 -2.52
N ALA A 413 -13.89 16.72 -2.16
CA ALA A 413 -14.18 15.38 -2.66
C ALA A 413 -15.61 14.94 -2.34
N MET A 414 -16.13 15.25 -1.16
CA MET A 414 -17.55 15.00 -0.83
C MET A 414 -18.51 15.84 -1.68
N GLY A 415 -18.16 17.09 -1.98
CA GLY A 415 -18.92 17.95 -2.90
C GLY A 415 -19.00 17.38 -4.32
N ILE A 416 -17.97 16.64 -4.75
CA ILE A 416 -17.91 15.97 -6.06
C ILE A 416 -18.64 14.62 -6.05
N LEU A 417 -18.38 13.79 -5.04
CA LEU A 417 -18.89 12.41 -4.99
C LEU A 417 -20.37 12.32 -4.62
N LYS A 418 -20.85 13.16 -3.69
CA LYS A 418 -22.25 13.09 -3.22
C LYS A 418 -23.26 13.26 -4.36
N PRO A 419 -23.17 14.28 -5.23
CA PRO A 419 -24.14 14.45 -6.33
C PRO A 419 -24.12 13.29 -7.34
N LEU A 420 -22.97 12.64 -7.53
CA LEU A 420 -22.83 11.53 -8.47
C LEU A 420 -23.43 10.21 -7.93
N LEU A 421 -23.47 10.05 -6.62
CA LEU A 421 -23.83 8.79 -5.95
C LEU A 421 -25.15 8.85 -5.17
N SER A 422 -25.67 10.05 -4.89
CA SER A 422 -26.99 10.22 -4.28
C SER A 422 -28.08 10.14 -5.35
N GLU A 423 -29.26 9.62 -4.99
CA GLU A 423 -30.45 9.79 -5.83
C GLU A 423 -30.91 11.25 -5.79
N GLU A 424 -31.35 11.78 -6.93
CA GLU A 424 -32.16 13.00 -6.91
C GLU A 424 -33.45 12.62 -6.17
N LEU A 425 -33.71 13.29 -5.05
CA LEU A 425 -34.92 13.11 -4.23
C LEU A 425 -36.21 13.35 -5.02
#